data_AF-A0A2N2GPA9-F1
#
_entry.id   AF-A0A2N2GPA9-F1
#
_cell.length_a   1.000
_cell.length_b   1.000
_cell.length_c   1.000
_cell.angle_alpha   90.00
_cell.angle_beta   90.00
_cell.angle_gamma   90.00
#
_symmetry.space_group_name_H-M   'P 1'
#
loop_
_entity.id
_entity.type
_entity.pdbx_description
1 polymer ?
#
loop_
_entity_poly.entity_id
_entity_poly.type
_entity_poly.pdbx_seq_one_letter_code
_entity_poly.pdbx_strand_id
1 'polypeptide(L)'
;MKSLMRLEFPRLFAFVALLAGWTLLGACDDDPKPKGPGVENAHGDWKRVGSATPERRDLDVLLVMDTSLGMGEINDLISDYIAYFAGTLATLPGGAPNLHFGVTTNDLGTGPYEIPGCDPQSISGGRLFKGFDNNCVSPVNQTYLIDVEPHGCTVLKTATPGSPTTCTSHDCTQANCEPPAGDPSGFPEPAGLTLQIAENGCPRCRNLGSSTIESTLQCMVNQGTSGCGMEQPLEAMRLALTDPSGANEGFLRPDADLAILLISDEDDCSASDTELFNPDGAVDSELGSLSAFRCTEFGVVCDEPWVRPMIEDNLIYHNCRPREAGDPDSLLYPMDRYTAALDGIKPWDRLIVTGLASPTDGTIEVVEAFSGIGEPTLKPLDRGNPAVRLQAFVQQFHPLPVAGEWPFNSTANYTYFQELSALAYGYVARFADAMSQQTCVNQAVFGCPDPSFAAGGEKTTPLPDDLARVCAPECEVVLTDEASVPGESATAIPMCDPAYAAGHPQLIDPSLPVPVCWHLVHDDFCLGSMGALRPKTDAAPLSGARIVISLRNAAAAGAAWDFRCRRLAARESTCDDGVDNDQDGMIDHDDPDCG
;
A
#
# COMPACT_ATOMS: atom_id res chain seq x y z
N MET A 1 25.99 -21.90 51.43
CA MET A 1 25.98 -22.58 52.75
C MET A 1 25.03 -23.76 52.66
N LYS A 2 25.52 -24.98 52.93
CA LYS A 2 24.74 -26.21 53.02
C LYS A 2 23.94 -26.23 54.34
N SER A 3 22.66 -26.62 54.31
CA SER A 3 22.00 -27.47 55.33
C SER A 3 20.57 -27.79 54.85
N LEU A 4 20.27 -28.97 54.32
CA LEU A 4 19.89 -30.21 55.01
C LEU A 4 18.74 -30.05 56.02
N MET A 5 17.56 -30.61 55.70
CA MET A 5 16.86 -31.51 56.62
C MET A 5 15.86 -32.42 55.88
N ARG A 6 16.11 -33.73 55.96
CA ARG A 6 15.22 -34.85 55.60
C ARG A 6 14.22 -35.09 56.72
N LEU A 7 13.04 -35.64 56.41
CA LEU A 7 12.34 -36.59 57.28
C LEU A 7 11.43 -37.55 56.47
N GLU A 8 11.30 -38.76 56.98
CA GLU A 8 11.05 -40.02 56.26
C GLU A 8 9.58 -40.48 56.18
N PHE A 9 9.35 -41.42 55.26
CA PHE A 9 8.21 -42.34 55.07
C PHE A 9 7.92 -43.24 56.30
N PRO A 10 6.69 -43.80 56.47
CA PRO A 10 6.45 -45.17 56.01
C PRO A 10 5.04 -45.55 55.48
N ARG A 11 5.09 -46.61 54.67
CA ARG A 11 4.10 -47.48 53.98
C ARG A 11 2.80 -47.88 54.73
N LEU A 12 1.69 -48.02 53.99
CA LEU A 12 0.77 -49.16 54.15
C LEU A 12 -0.02 -49.49 52.86
N PHE A 13 -0.12 -50.79 52.57
CA PHE A 13 -0.77 -51.48 51.45
C PHE A 13 -2.30 -51.37 51.43
N ALA A 14 -2.94 -51.36 50.25
CA ALA A 14 -4.05 -52.25 49.91
C ALA A 14 -4.44 -52.19 48.42
N PHE A 15 -4.38 -53.36 47.77
CA PHE A 15 -4.92 -53.73 46.46
C PHE A 15 -6.45 -53.68 46.44
N VAL A 16 -7.06 -53.12 45.37
CA VAL A 16 -8.23 -53.72 44.69
C VAL A 16 -8.15 -53.37 43.20
N ALA A 17 -7.94 -54.39 42.37
CA ALA A 17 -8.12 -54.35 40.92
C ALA A 17 -9.46 -55.03 40.58
N LEU A 18 -10.21 -54.45 39.65
CA LEU A 18 -11.26 -55.16 38.92
C LEU A 18 -11.22 -54.73 37.44
N LEU A 19 -10.97 -55.74 36.62
CA LEU A 19 -10.81 -55.74 35.18
C LEU A 19 -12.16 -55.68 34.45
N ALA A 20 -12.18 -54.94 33.34
CA ALA A 20 -12.77 -55.34 32.07
C ALA A 20 -12.02 -54.47 31.03
N GLY A 21 -11.09 -54.99 30.23
CA GLY A 21 -11.23 -56.12 29.34
C GLY A 21 -11.30 -55.54 27.94
N TRP A 22 -10.32 -55.86 27.09
CA TRP A 22 -10.49 -56.27 25.69
C TRP A 22 -9.11 -56.57 25.08
N THR A 23 -9.15 -57.56 24.20
CA THR A 23 -8.08 -58.39 23.67
C THR A 23 -7.28 -57.72 22.53
N LEU A 24 -5.96 -57.91 22.54
CA LEU A 24 -5.05 -57.75 21.40
C LEU A 24 -5.13 -58.97 20.47
N LEU A 25 -5.20 -58.77 19.15
CA LEU A 25 -4.74 -59.72 18.12
C LEU A 25 -4.43 -59.00 16.79
N GLY A 26 -3.16 -59.06 16.35
CA GLY A 26 -2.63 -58.81 14.98
C GLY A 26 -2.56 -57.34 14.56
N ALA A 27 -1.53 -56.80 13.89
CA ALA A 27 -0.38 -57.35 13.18
C ALA A 27 0.70 -56.23 13.03
N CYS A 28 1.88 -56.59 12.53
CA CYS A 28 3.06 -55.74 12.36
C CYS A 28 2.91 -54.60 11.33
N ASP A 29 3.72 -53.57 11.54
CA ASP A 29 4.18 -52.47 10.66
C ASP A 29 3.12 -51.62 9.94
N ASP A 30 2.97 -50.38 10.43
CA ASP A 30 2.79 -49.20 9.58
C ASP A 30 3.55 -48.05 10.27
N ASP A 31 4.69 -47.65 9.70
CA ASP A 31 5.24 -46.31 9.90
C ASP A 31 4.12 -45.29 9.67
N PRO A 32 4.03 -44.18 10.44
CA PRO A 32 3.15 -43.11 10.05
C PRO A 32 3.66 -42.55 8.72
N LYS A 33 2.98 -42.93 7.62
CA LYS A 33 3.15 -42.28 6.33
C LYS A 33 3.04 -40.77 6.54
N PRO A 34 3.90 -39.94 5.93
CA PRO A 34 3.67 -38.50 5.92
C PRO A 34 2.27 -38.28 5.35
N LYS A 35 1.48 -37.45 6.05
CA LYS A 35 0.21 -36.98 5.50
C LYS A 35 0.56 -36.33 4.15
N GLY A 36 0.01 -36.85 3.05
CA GLY A 36 0.07 -36.16 1.76
C GLY A 36 -0.50 -34.74 1.90
N PRO A 37 -0.09 -33.79 1.04
CA PRO A 37 -0.61 -32.44 1.07
C PRO A 37 -2.13 -32.52 0.87
N GLY A 38 -2.88 -32.03 1.85
CA GLY A 38 -4.32 -31.91 1.71
C GLY A 38 -4.60 -30.79 0.72
N VAL A 39 -5.26 -31.11 -0.39
CA VAL A 39 -5.94 -30.14 -1.24
C VAL A 39 -6.94 -29.38 -0.35
N GLU A 40 -6.67 -28.10 -0.07
CA GLU A 40 -7.61 -27.24 0.66
C GLU A 40 -8.81 -26.95 -0.24
N ASN A 41 -9.78 -27.86 -0.25
CA ASN A 41 -11.10 -27.73 -0.88
C ASN A 41 -12.01 -26.75 -0.11
N ALA A 42 -11.48 -25.61 0.34
CA ALA A 42 -12.21 -24.61 1.10
C ALA A 42 -12.26 -23.29 0.31
N HIS A 43 -13.40 -22.60 0.37
CA HIS A 43 -13.43 -21.18 0.02
C HIS A 43 -12.33 -20.45 0.81
N GLY A 44 -11.62 -19.54 0.15
CA GLY A 44 -10.64 -18.70 0.84
C GLY A 44 -11.27 -17.83 1.94
N ASP A 45 -10.43 -17.10 2.68
CA ASP A 45 -10.89 -16.10 3.64
C ASP A 45 -11.80 -15.08 2.97
N TRP A 46 -12.81 -14.60 3.70
CA TRP A 46 -13.61 -13.47 3.28
C TRP A 46 -12.73 -12.27 2.95
N LYS A 47 -12.99 -11.65 1.81
CA LYS A 47 -12.35 -10.43 1.32
C LYS A 47 -13.41 -9.37 1.12
N ARG A 48 -13.08 -8.12 1.43
CA ARG A 48 -13.96 -6.96 1.20
C ARG A 48 -13.99 -6.67 -0.30
N VAL A 49 -15.18 -6.65 -0.90
CA VAL A 49 -15.41 -6.13 -2.26
C VAL A 49 -15.43 -4.60 -2.26
N GLY A 50 -16.01 -4.03 -1.21
CA GLY A 50 -16.13 -2.58 -1.04
C GLY A 50 -17.25 -2.26 -0.05
N SER A 51 -17.53 -0.97 0.14
CA SER A 51 -18.68 -0.51 0.92
C SER A 51 -19.51 0.51 0.13
N ALA A 52 -20.81 0.49 0.34
CA ALA A 52 -21.75 1.56 0.06
C ALA A 52 -21.43 2.73 0.97
N THR A 53 -20.27 3.31 0.75
CA THR A 53 -19.96 4.67 1.13
C THR A 53 -20.02 5.43 -0.19
N PRO A 54 -21.14 6.10 -0.50
CA PRO A 54 -21.26 6.98 -1.67
C PRO A 54 -20.26 8.14 -1.70
N GLU A 55 -19.33 8.20 -0.73
CA GLU A 55 -18.67 9.43 -0.26
C GLU A 55 -17.15 9.33 -0.11
N ARG A 56 -16.47 8.18 -0.33
CA ARG A 56 -14.99 8.11 -0.17
C ARG A 56 -14.18 8.85 -1.26
N ARG A 57 -14.81 9.77 -1.99
CA ARG A 57 -14.20 10.53 -3.08
C ARG A 57 -13.12 11.49 -2.59
N ASP A 58 -13.00 11.68 -1.30
CA ASP A 58 -12.04 12.58 -0.69
C ASP A 58 -10.71 11.83 -0.47
N LEU A 59 -9.65 12.32 -1.12
CA LEU A 59 -8.29 11.78 -1.04
C LEU A 59 -7.31 12.89 -0.61
N ASP A 60 -6.66 12.70 0.52
CA ASP A 60 -5.54 13.51 0.98
C ASP A 60 -4.23 12.79 0.64
N VAL A 61 -3.34 13.42 -0.10
CA VAL A 61 -2.04 12.85 -0.50
C VAL A 61 -0.92 13.65 0.14
N LEU A 62 -0.12 12.99 0.98
CA LEU A 62 1.12 13.53 1.54
C LEU A 62 2.31 12.87 0.85
N LEU A 63 3.13 13.70 0.20
CA LEU A 63 4.42 13.31 -0.30
C LEU A 63 5.51 13.75 0.67
N VAL A 64 6.33 12.82 1.16
CA VAL A 64 7.50 13.10 1.99
C VAL A 64 8.73 12.88 1.13
N MET A 65 9.35 13.98 0.71
CA MET A 65 10.47 13.94 -0.22
C MET A 65 11.79 14.10 0.49
N ASP A 66 12.70 13.21 0.15
CA ASP A 66 14.11 13.46 0.30
C ASP A 66 14.59 14.53 -0.67
N THR A 67 15.34 15.48 -0.14
CA THR A 67 15.95 16.56 -0.90
C THR A 67 17.45 16.60 -0.70
N SER A 68 18.07 15.52 -0.24
CA SER A 68 19.52 15.36 -0.15
C SER A 68 20.18 15.47 -1.54
N LEU A 69 21.51 15.54 -1.58
CA LEU A 69 22.27 15.65 -2.83
C LEU A 69 22.13 14.40 -3.73
N GLY A 70 21.90 13.22 -3.15
CA GLY A 70 21.75 11.94 -3.87
C GLY A 70 20.49 11.87 -4.73
N MET A 71 19.47 12.65 -4.36
CA MET A 71 18.16 12.69 -5.00
C MET A 71 18.08 13.36 -6.38
N GLY A 72 19.18 13.87 -6.94
CA GLY A 72 19.15 14.66 -8.18
C GLY A 72 18.45 13.98 -9.36
N GLU A 73 18.85 12.75 -9.70
CA GLU A 73 18.22 12.00 -10.80
C GLU A 73 16.78 11.57 -10.47
N ILE A 74 16.48 11.33 -9.19
CA ILE A 74 15.15 10.90 -8.72
C ILE A 74 14.15 12.06 -8.75
N ASN A 75 14.58 13.28 -8.42
CA ASN A 75 13.73 14.47 -8.42
C ASN A 75 13.30 14.91 -9.82
N ASP A 76 14.22 14.89 -10.79
CA ASP A 76 13.89 15.19 -12.21
C ASP A 76 12.81 14.23 -12.73
N LEU A 77 12.95 12.97 -12.35
CA LEU A 77 12.06 11.91 -12.74
C LEU A 77 10.68 12.03 -12.08
N ILE A 78 10.59 12.27 -10.76
CA ILE A 78 9.32 12.44 -10.04
C ILE A 78 8.47 13.55 -10.69
N SER A 79 9.12 14.63 -11.14
CA SER A 79 8.46 15.72 -11.87
C SER A 79 7.77 15.23 -13.15
N ASP A 80 8.38 14.32 -13.90
CA ASP A 80 7.75 13.76 -15.11
C ASP A 80 6.55 12.84 -14.78
N TYR A 81 6.62 12.07 -13.68
CA TYR A 81 5.56 11.12 -13.30
C TYR A 81 4.36 11.74 -12.62
N ILE A 82 4.54 12.83 -11.87
CA ILE A 82 3.42 13.42 -11.14
C ILE A 82 2.32 13.93 -12.08
N ALA A 83 2.69 14.28 -13.33
CA ALA A 83 1.74 14.59 -14.39
C ALA A 83 0.91 13.35 -14.83
N TYR A 84 1.55 12.18 -14.92
CA TYR A 84 0.86 10.91 -15.22
C TYR A 84 -0.08 10.50 -14.08
N PHE A 85 0.36 10.67 -12.83
CA PHE A 85 -0.46 10.43 -11.65
C PHE A 85 -1.78 11.23 -11.70
N ALA A 86 -1.69 12.53 -11.98
CA ALA A 86 -2.87 13.40 -12.10
C ALA A 86 -3.83 12.94 -13.20
N GLY A 87 -3.28 12.55 -14.37
CA GLY A 87 -4.07 12.00 -15.47
C GLY A 87 -4.77 10.68 -15.10
N THR A 88 -4.09 9.81 -14.34
CA THR A 88 -4.65 8.52 -13.90
C THR A 88 -5.75 8.70 -12.86
N LEU A 89 -5.62 9.66 -11.94
CA LEU A 89 -6.72 9.98 -11.02
C LEU A 89 -7.99 10.43 -11.75
N ALA A 90 -7.86 11.11 -12.90
CA ALA A 90 -9.01 11.54 -13.69
C ALA A 90 -9.76 10.37 -14.38
N THR A 91 -9.11 9.21 -14.55
CA THR A 91 -9.73 8.02 -15.18
C THR A 91 -10.48 7.14 -14.17
N LEU A 92 -10.40 7.45 -12.88
CA LEU A 92 -11.11 6.71 -11.83
C LEU A 92 -12.62 6.66 -12.08
N PRO A 93 -13.30 5.57 -11.68
CA PRO A 93 -14.76 5.48 -11.73
C PRO A 93 -15.41 6.67 -11.04
N GLY A 94 -16.25 7.42 -11.77
CA GLY A 94 -16.90 8.66 -11.30
C GLY A 94 -16.07 9.93 -11.48
N GLY A 95 -14.86 9.84 -12.03
CA GLY A 95 -13.95 10.95 -12.33
C GLY A 95 -12.90 11.19 -11.24
N ALA A 96 -12.18 12.31 -11.35
CA ALA A 96 -11.16 12.69 -10.38
C ALA A 96 -11.73 12.79 -8.94
N PRO A 97 -11.02 12.25 -7.93
CA PRO A 97 -11.40 12.42 -6.53
C PRO A 97 -11.29 13.88 -6.09
N ASN A 98 -11.95 14.25 -5.01
CA ASN A 98 -11.69 15.50 -4.31
C ASN A 98 -10.31 15.39 -3.65
N LEU A 99 -9.33 16.11 -4.17
CA LEU A 99 -7.92 15.94 -3.88
C LEU A 99 -7.39 17.09 -3.04
N HIS A 100 -6.79 16.74 -1.90
CA HIS A 100 -5.75 17.56 -1.26
C HIS A 100 -4.39 16.94 -1.55
N PHE A 101 -3.43 17.73 -2.00
CA PHE A 101 -2.07 17.23 -2.29
C PHE A 101 -1.04 18.14 -1.63
N GLY A 102 -0.27 17.59 -0.70
CA GLY A 102 0.76 18.27 0.06
C GLY A 102 2.12 17.62 -0.12
N VAL A 103 3.18 18.43 -0.12
CA VAL A 103 4.57 17.97 -0.15
C VAL A 103 5.28 18.50 1.08
N THR A 104 5.97 17.64 1.83
CA THR A 104 6.94 18.04 2.86
C THR A 104 8.30 17.45 2.54
N THR A 105 9.36 17.96 3.17
CA THR A 105 10.72 17.41 3.04
C THR A 105 11.11 16.66 4.31
N ASN A 106 12.00 15.68 4.18
CA ASN A 106 12.60 14.92 5.29
C ASN A 106 13.63 15.73 6.12
N ASP A 107 13.93 16.97 5.73
CA ASP A 107 14.87 17.84 6.43
C ASP A 107 14.23 18.46 7.68
N LEU A 108 14.52 17.90 8.85
CA LEU A 108 14.16 18.47 10.15
C LEU A 108 15.32 19.19 10.84
N GLY A 109 16.46 19.29 10.14
CA GLY A 109 17.72 19.78 10.67
C GLY A 109 18.35 18.85 11.72
N THR A 110 19.50 19.27 12.21
CA THR A 110 20.37 18.49 13.11
C THR A 110 20.66 19.21 14.42
N GLY A 111 19.79 20.15 14.81
CA GLY A 111 19.99 20.97 16.00
C GLY A 111 20.27 20.12 17.25
N PRO A 112 21.27 20.48 18.08
CA PRO A 112 21.99 21.75 18.11
C PRO A 112 23.21 21.84 17.18
N TYR A 113 23.49 20.83 16.36
CA TYR A 113 24.70 20.77 15.55
C TYR A 113 24.53 21.45 14.18
N GLU A 114 25.56 22.20 13.79
CA GLU A 114 25.66 22.81 12.47
C GLU A 114 26.36 21.84 11.51
N ILE A 115 25.56 21.03 10.80
CA ILE A 115 26.06 20.11 9.77
C ILE A 115 25.86 20.77 8.39
N PRO A 116 26.87 20.74 7.49
CA PRO A 116 26.71 21.24 6.13
C PRO A 116 25.51 20.60 5.42
N GLY A 117 24.60 21.42 4.90
CA GLY A 117 23.36 20.97 4.25
C GLY A 117 22.16 20.84 5.19
N CYS A 118 22.34 20.92 6.51
CA CYS A 118 21.27 20.81 7.51
C CYS A 118 20.98 22.16 8.19
N ASP A 119 20.91 23.24 7.41
CA ASP A 119 20.75 24.60 7.93
C ASP A 119 19.35 24.78 8.57
N PRO A 120 19.25 25.40 9.77
CA PRO A 120 17.97 25.79 10.37
C PRO A 120 17.00 26.56 9.47
N GLN A 121 17.48 27.19 8.39
CA GLN A 121 16.68 27.92 7.42
C GLN A 121 16.00 27.00 6.37
N SER A 122 16.52 25.80 6.11
CA SER A 122 15.94 24.84 5.16
C SER A 122 15.01 23.80 5.81
N ILE A 123 14.92 23.78 7.14
CA ILE A 123 14.13 22.77 7.86
C ILE A 123 12.64 22.88 7.53
N SER A 124 12.02 21.76 7.18
CA SER A 124 10.57 21.65 7.05
C SER A 124 9.88 21.80 8.39
N GLY A 125 10.39 21.14 9.43
CA GLY A 125 9.63 20.94 10.66
C GLY A 125 8.29 20.24 10.41
N GLY A 126 8.16 19.48 9.31
CA GLY A 126 6.90 18.90 8.84
C GLY A 126 5.98 19.88 8.11
N ARG A 127 6.37 21.14 7.86
CA ARG A 127 5.53 22.08 7.09
C ARG A 127 5.39 21.62 5.64
N LEU A 128 4.21 21.84 5.07
CA LEU A 128 3.99 21.64 3.64
C LEU A 128 4.59 22.79 2.83
N PHE A 129 5.14 22.46 1.67
CA PHE A 129 5.76 23.39 0.73
C PHE A 129 5.12 23.30 -0.65
N LYS A 130 5.09 24.43 -1.34
CA LYS A 130 4.74 24.56 -2.75
C LYS A 130 5.99 24.79 -3.60
N GLY A 131 6.81 23.75 -3.73
CA GLY A 131 8.10 23.77 -4.42
C GLY A 131 9.24 24.34 -3.58
N PHE A 132 10.46 24.26 -4.11
CA PHE A 132 11.69 24.74 -3.48
C PHE A 132 11.52 26.20 -3.00
N ASP A 133 11.89 26.46 -1.75
CA ASP A 133 11.70 27.77 -1.08
C ASP A 133 10.26 28.34 -1.15
N ASN A 134 9.24 27.49 -1.28
CA ASN A 134 7.85 27.89 -1.49
C ASN A 134 7.63 28.80 -2.73
N ASN A 135 8.48 28.64 -3.75
CA ASN A 135 8.54 29.57 -4.87
C ASN A 135 7.43 29.39 -5.94
N CYS A 136 6.66 28.30 -5.89
CA CYS A 136 5.64 28.07 -6.89
C CYS A 136 4.53 29.12 -6.81
N VAL A 137 4.10 29.61 -7.97
CA VAL A 137 3.00 30.58 -8.08
C VAL A 137 1.70 29.99 -7.54
N SER A 138 1.48 28.71 -7.84
CA SER A 138 0.34 27.91 -7.37
C SER A 138 0.88 26.77 -6.50
N PRO A 139 0.17 26.33 -5.45
CA PRO A 139 -1.16 26.77 -5.02
C PRO A 139 -1.19 28.21 -4.47
N VAL A 140 -2.35 28.87 -4.63
CA VAL A 140 -2.60 30.25 -4.20
C VAL A 140 -3.18 30.22 -2.78
N ASN A 141 -2.63 31.08 -1.90
CA ASN A 141 -3.03 31.24 -0.49
C ASN A 141 -2.87 30.00 0.40
N GLN A 142 -2.38 28.88 -0.14
CA GLN A 142 -2.15 27.62 0.56
C GLN A 142 -0.80 27.03 0.15
N THR A 143 -0.27 26.12 0.96
CA THR A 143 0.95 25.34 0.67
C THR A 143 0.64 23.95 0.11
N TYR A 144 -0.64 23.58 0.04
CA TYR A 144 -1.13 22.35 -0.57
C TYR A 144 -2.14 22.66 -1.67
N LEU A 145 -2.21 21.78 -2.67
CA LEU A 145 -3.16 21.88 -3.77
C LEU A 145 -4.52 21.39 -3.30
N ILE A 146 -5.57 22.10 -3.73
CA ILE A 146 -6.96 21.73 -3.53
C ILE A 146 -7.60 21.62 -4.92
N ASP A 147 -8.17 20.47 -5.22
CA ASP A 147 -9.00 20.23 -6.41
C ASP A 147 -10.22 19.39 -5.98
N VAL A 148 -11.37 20.03 -5.81
CA VAL A 148 -12.58 19.37 -5.30
C VAL A 148 -13.81 19.71 -6.13
N GLU A 149 -14.86 18.90 -6.06
CA GLU A 149 -16.14 19.24 -6.69
C GLU A 149 -16.83 20.40 -5.96
N PRO A 150 -17.52 21.31 -6.69
CA PRO A 150 -18.25 22.39 -6.04
C PRO A 150 -19.42 21.87 -5.21
N HIS A 151 -19.61 22.47 -4.04
CA HIS A 151 -20.64 22.06 -3.11
C HIS A 151 -22.01 22.66 -3.47
N GLY A 152 -23.09 21.90 -3.26
CA GLY A 152 -24.46 22.43 -3.36
C GLY A 152 -24.90 22.78 -4.79
N CYS A 153 -24.31 22.15 -5.79
CA CYS A 153 -24.73 22.22 -7.19
C CYS A 153 -24.93 20.81 -7.78
N THR A 154 -25.62 20.75 -8.91
CA THR A 154 -25.87 19.52 -9.67
C THR A 154 -24.83 19.38 -10.78
N VAL A 155 -24.15 18.24 -10.82
CA VAL A 155 -23.23 17.85 -11.90
C VAL A 155 -23.71 16.55 -12.52
N LEU A 156 -24.10 16.59 -13.80
CA LEU A 156 -24.51 15.39 -14.54
C LEU A 156 -23.28 14.74 -15.17
N LYS A 157 -22.87 13.60 -14.61
CA LYS A 157 -21.71 12.81 -15.06
C LYS A 157 -22.13 11.66 -15.95
N THR A 158 -21.30 11.37 -16.94
CA THR A 158 -21.37 10.16 -17.77
C THR A 158 -20.06 9.41 -17.58
N ALA A 159 -20.14 8.21 -17.01
CA ALA A 159 -19.02 7.29 -16.89
C ALA A 159 -19.24 6.12 -17.85
N THR A 160 -18.30 5.92 -18.77
CA THR A 160 -18.26 4.73 -19.62
C THR A 160 -17.12 3.86 -19.09
N PRO A 161 -17.33 2.55 -18.84
CA PRO A 161 -16.25 1.66 -18.42
C PRO A 161 -15.04 1.76 -19.35
N GLY A 162 -13.84 1.88 -18.78
CA GLY A 162 -12.59 2.04 -19.54
C GLY A 162 -12.39 3.41 -20.19
N SER A 163 -13.22 4.41 -19.90
CA SER A 163 -13.06 5.79 -20.39
C SER A 163 -13.13 6.82 -19.25
N PRO A 164 -12.42 7.96 -19.35
CA PRO A 164 -12.53 9.02 -18.35
C PRO A 164 -13.97 9.49 -18.19
N THR A 165 -14.38 9.76 -16.94
CA THR A 165 -15.69 10.33 -16.66
C THR A 165 -15.78 11.73 -17.27
N THR A 166 -16.90 12.03 -17.93
CA THR A 166 -17.19 13.34 -18.52
C THR A 166 -18.44 13.94 -17.87
N CYS A 167 -18.54 15.27 -17.87
CA CYS A 167 -19.73 15.97 -17.38
C CYS A 167 -20.49 16.62 -18.53
N THR A 168 -21.74 16.21 -18.74
CA THR A 168 -22.57 16.67 -19.86
C THR A 168 -23.28 17.99 -19.57
N SER A 169 -23.52 18.29 -18.28
CA SER A 169 -24.12 19.55 -17.84
C SER A 169 -23.91 19.77 -16.34
N HIS A 170 -23.85 21.03 -15.90
CA HIS A 170 -23.88 21.41 -14.49
C HIS A 170 -24.56 22.76 -14.27
N ASP A 171 -24.98 23.05 -13.05
CA ASP A 171 -25.50 24.37 -12.63
C ASP A 171 -24.56 25.12 -11.66
N CYS A 172 -23.36 24.58 -11.43
CA CYS A 172 -22.36 25.15 -10.51
C CYS A 172 -21.91 26.56 -10.90
N THR A 173 -21.72 27.41 -9.88
CA THR A 173 -21.26 28.80 -9.97
C THR A 173 -20.10 29.04 -9.00
N GLN A 174 -19.44 30.19 -9.09
CA GLN A 174 -18.36 30.57 -8.17
C GLN A 174 -18.79 30.49 -6.68
N ALA A 175 -20.05 30.77 -6.37
CA ALA A 175 -20.57 30.68 -5.00
C ALA A 175 -20.54 29.26 -4.43
N ASN A 176 -20.49 28.23 -5.28
CA ASN A 176 -20.37 26.84 -4.88
C ASN A 176 -18.92 26.46 -4.46
N CYS A 177 -17.96 27.36 -4.67
CA CYS A 177 -16.56 27.22 -4.27
C CYS A 177 -16.18 28.11 -3.07
N GLU A 178 -17.15 28.78 -2.46
CA GLU A 178 -16.92 29.71 -1.36
C GLU A 178 -17.67 29.23 -0.11
N PRO A 179 -17.07 29.35 1.09
CA PRO A 179 -17.79 29.07 2.32
C PRO A 179 -19.00 30.00 2.47
N PRO A 180 -20.18 29.48 2.88
CA PRO A 180 -21.36 30.30 3.11
C PRO A 180 -21.08 31.44 4.09
N ALA A 181 -21.58 32.63 3.76
CA ALA A 181 -21.41 33.80 4.63
C ALA A 181 -22.03 33.56 6.02
N GLY A 182 -21.19 33.46 7.05
CA GLY A 182 -21.60 33.35 8.45
C GLY A 182 -21.73 31.93 9.00
N ASP A 183 -21.45 30.89 8.20
CA ASP A 183 -21.39 29.50 8.69
C ASP A 183 -20.31 28.70 7.94
N PRO A 184 -19.05 28.70 8.43
CA PRO A 184 -17.98 27.87 7.88
C PRO A 184 -18.15 26.39 8.23
N SER A 185 -19.02 26.03 9.18
CA SER A 185 -18.98 24.69 9.80
C SER A 185 -19.47 23.56 8.89
N GLY A 186 -20.18 23.90 7.80
CA GLY A 186 -20.65 22.94 6.80
C GLY A 186 -19.84 22.93 5.50
N PHE A 187 -18.79 23.73 5.36
CA PHE A 187 -17.97 23.81 4.15
C PHE A 187 -16.52 23.42 4.49
N PRO A 188 -16.03 22.26 4.01
CA PRO A 188 -14.75 21.72 4.45
C PRO A 188 -13.54 22.50 3.92
N GLU A 189 -13.73 23.29 2.86
CA GLU A 189 -12.62 23.95 2.16
C GLU A 189 -12.37 25.40 2.62
N PRO A 190 -11.12 25.90 2.52
CA PRO A 190 -10.82 27.29 2.80
C PRO A 190 -11.45 28.24 1.77
N ALA A 191 -11.64 29.50 2.17
CA ALA A 191 -12.06 30.55 1.24
C ALA A 191 -11.00 30.83 0.14
N GLY A 192 -11.46 31.31 -1.02
CA GLY A 192 -10.58 31.75 -2.10
C GLY A 192 -10.33 30.72 -3.21
N LEU A 193 -11.06 29.61 -3.22
CA LEU A 193 -11.07 28.70 -4.36
C LEU A 193 -11.79 29.33 -5.56
N THR A 194 -11.32 29.02 -6.77
CA THR A 194 -11.93 29.46 -8.02
C THR A 194 -12.62 28.30 -8.71
N LEU A 195 -13.84 28.51 -9.21
CA LEU A 195 -14.52 27.57 -10.08
C LEU A 195 -13.80 27.50 -11.44
N GLN A 196 -13.34 26.31 -11.81
CA GLN A 196 -12.72 26.00 -13.08
C GLN A 196 -13.44 24.81 -13.73
N ILE A 197 -13.58 24.84 -15.06
CA ILE A 197 -14.12 23.71 -15.81
C ILE A 197 -12.95 22.89 -16.35
N ALA A 198 -12.83 21.65 -15.90
CA ALA A 198 -11.81 20.72 -16.37
C ALA A 198 -12.06 20.30 -17.84
N GLU A 199 -11.06 19.71 -18.49
CA GLU A 199 -11.13 19.34 -19.91
C GLU A 199 -12.26 18.35 -20.22
N ASN A 200 -12.63 17.51 -19.26
CA ASN A 200 -13.75 16.57 -19.35
C ASN A 200 -15.14 17.20 -19.12
N GLY A 201 -15.21 18.54 -19.03
CA GLY A 201 -16.43 19.31 -18.81
C GLY A 201 -16.88 19.40 -17.35
N CYS A 202 -16.14 18.79 -16.41
CA CYS A 202 -16.53 18.75 -15.00
C CYS A 202 -16.11 20.02 -14.26
N PRO A 203 -17.02 20.66 -13.50
CA PRO A 203 -16.69 21.82 -12.68
C PRO A 203 -15.90 21.39 -11.44
N ARG A 204 -14.89 22.20 -11.07
CA ARG A 204 -13.97 21.97 -9.95
C ARG A 204 -13.63 23.26 -9.24
N CYS A 205 -13.54 23.22 -7.91
CA CYS A 205 -13.06 24.32 -7.08
C CYS A 205 -11.58 24.13 -6.80
N ARG A 206 -10.77 25.12 -7.20
CA ARG A 206 -9.31 24.99 -7.28
C ARG A 206 -8.58 26.20 -6.76
N ASN A 207 -7.41 25.99 -6.16
CA ASN A 207 -6.48 27.05 -5.75
C ASN A 207 -5.30 27.24 -6.72
N LEU A 208 -5.52 27.05 -8.03
CA LEU A 208 -4.46 27.02 -9.03
C LEU A 208 -4.22 28.36 -9.77
N GLY A 209 -5.09 29.35 -9.58
CA GLY A 209 -5.04 30.58 -10.37
C GLY A 209 -5.22 30.26 -11.88
N SER A 210 -4.24 30.63 -12.70
CA SER A 210 -4.22 30.33 -14.14
C SER A 210 -3.41 29.07 -14.52
N SER A 211 -2.83 28.37 -13.54
CA SER A 211 -2.05 27.16 -13.76
C SER A 211 -2.95 25.93 -13.94
N THR A 212 -2.40 24.87 -14.56
CA THR A 212 -3.06 23.55 -14.62
C THR A 212 -2.72 22.71 -13.39
N ILE A 213 -3.42 21.60 -13.18
CA ILE A 213 -3.08 20.65 -12.11
C ILE A 213 -1.68 20.09 -12.33
N GLU A 214 -1.38 19.66 -13.55
CA GLU A 214 -0.11 19.02 -13.93
C GLU A 214 1.06 19.95 -13.66
N SER A 215 1.01 21.17 -14.20
CA SER A 215 2.06 22.17 -13.99
C SER A 215 2.21 22.59 -12.52
N THR A 216 1.13 22.58 -11.74
CA THR A 216 1.19 22.88 -10.31
C THR A 216 1.85 21.75 -9.54
N LEU A 217 1.42 20.51 -9.76
CA LEU A 217 2.01 19.34 -9.12
C LEU A 217 3.50 19.20 -9.47
N GLN A 218 3.87 19.38 -10.74
CA GLN A 218 5.26 19.39 -11.20
C GLN A 218 6.12 20.42 -10.44
N CYS A 219 5.58 21.61 -10.22
CA CYS A 219 6.29 22.63 -9.45
C CYS A 219 6.39 22.23 -7.97
N MET A 220 5.30 21.71 -7.39
CA MET A 220 5.24 21.34 -5.98
C MET A 220 6.22 20.22 -5.61
N VAL A 221 6.43 19.23 -6.47
CA VAL A 221 7.38 18.13 -6.23
C VAL A 221 8.84 18.53 -6.49
N ASN A 222 9.09 19.68 -7.13
CA ASN A 222 10.44 20.19 -7.32
C ASN A 222 10.92 20.91 -6.05
N GLN A 223 11.44 20.15 -5.09
CA GLN A 223 11.92 20.62 -3.78
C GLN A 223 13.44 20.80 -3.72
N GLY A 224 14.15 20.69 -4.85
CA GLY A 224 15.61 20.82 -4.90
C GLY A 224 16.37 19.62 -4.30
N THR A 225 17.69 19.74 -4.22
CA THR A 225 18.62 18.68 -3.78
C THR A 225 19.64 19.18 -2.75
N SER A 226 19.27 20.20 -1.97
CA SER A 226 20.15 20.86 -1.01
C SER A 226 19.72 20.65 0.44
N GLY A 227 18.85 19.67 0.69
CA GLY A 227 18.39 19.28 2.02
C GLY A 227 19.45 18.52 2.80
N CYS A 228 19.15 18.33 4.08
CA CYS A 228 20.01 17.66 5.03
C CYS A 228 20.28 16.19 4.65
N GLY A 229 21.56 15.79 4.68
CA GLY A 229 22.00 14.41 4.48
C GLY A 229 21.82 13.49 5.70
N MET A 230 20.90 13.85 6.61
CA MET A 230 20.46 13.05 7.76
C MET A 230 18.94 13.00 7.67
N GLU A 231 18.46 12.05 6.89
CA GLU A 231 17.11 11.98 6.35
C GLU A 231 16.11 11.57 7.45
N GLN A 232 15.11 12.39 7.75
CA GLN A 232 14.13 12.10 8.81
C GLN A 232 12.68 11.95 8.28
N PRO A 233 12.44 11.06 7.29
CA PRO A 233 11.15 10.97 6.62
C PRO A 233 10.00 10.57 7.55
N LEU A 234 10.21 9.67 8.53
CA LEU A 234 9.12 9.24 9.42
C LEU A 234 8.69 10.32 10.40
N GLU A 235 9.64 11.05 11.00
CA GLU A 235 9.30 12.17 11.87
C GLU A 235 8.75 13.36 11.07
N ALA A 236 9.24 13.61 9.85
CA ALA A 236 8.68 14.64 8.97
C ALA A 236 7.23 14.33 8.60
N MET A 237 6.92 13.08 8.23
CA MET A 237 5.55 12.60 8.03
C MET A 237 4.68 12.86 9.25
N ARG A 238 5.14 12.43 10.43
CA ARG A 238 4.38 12.57 11.68
C ARG A 238 4.12 14.04 11.98
N LEU A 239 5.13 14.89 11.89
CA LEU A 239 4.98 16.33 12.10
C LEU A 239 4.02 16.93 11.09
N ALA A 240 4.11 16.59 9.81
CA ALA A 240 3.21 17.11 8.79
C ALA A 240 1.73 16.83 9.07
N LEU A 241 1.44 15.69 9.68
CA LEU A 241 0.07 15.24 9.95
C LEU A 241 -0.44 15.57 11.36
N THR A 242 0.46 15.90 12.29
CA THR A 242 0.10 16.12 13.71
C THR A 242 0.53 17.47 14.26
N ASP A 243 1.15 18.33 13.44
CA ASP A 243 1.71 19.61 13.90
C ASP A 243 0.66 20.48 14.60
N PRO A 244 0.79 20.71 15.93
CA PRO A 244 -0.16 21.50 16.69
C PRO A 244 -0.03 23.01 16.41
N SER A 245 1.01 23.45 15.68
CA SER A 245 1.17 24.85 15.30
C SER A 245 0.12 25.33 14.31
N GLY A 246 -0.53 24.38 13.60
CA GLY A 246 -1.52 24.67 12.57
C GLY A 246 -0.90 25.08 11.23
N ALA A 247 0.41 24.89 11.02
CA ALA A 247 1.06 25.26 9.76
C ALA A 247 0.48 24.53 8.54
N ASN A 248 -0.10 23.35 8.75
CA ASN A 248 -0.76 22.54 7.73
C ASN A 248 -2.29 22.48 7.94
N GLU A 249 -2.87 23.44 8.67
CA GLU A 249 -4.30 23.48 8.96
C GLU A 249 -5.14 23.45 7.67
N GLY A 250 -6.19 22.63 7.66
CA GLY A 250 -7.06 22.40 6.51
C GLY A 250 -6.58 21.36 5.51
N PHE A 251 -5.33 20.87 5.61
CA PHE A 251 -4.84 19.81 4.72
C PHE A 251 -5.57 18.48 4.94
N LEU A 252 -5.74 18.04 6.19
CA LEU A 252 -6.42 16.77 6.49
C LEU A 252 -7.92 16.96 6.63
N ARG A 253 -8.70 16.23 5.82
CA ARG A 253 -10.16 16.17 5.90
C ARG A 253 -10.58 14.93 6.67
N PRO A 254 -11.43 15.00 7.71
CA PRO A 254 -11.78 13.85 8.55
C PRO A 254 -12.26 12.62 7.78
N ASP A 255 -13.07 12.84 6.74
CA ASP A 255 -13.70 11.77 5.96
C ASP A 255 -12.90 11.32 4.73
N ALA A 256 -11.73 11.91 4.46
CA ALA A 256 -10.87 11.50 3.35
C ALA A 256 -10.06 10.23 3.65
N ASP A 257 -9.74 9.47 2.61
CA ASP A 257 -8.62 8.52 2.65
C ASP A 257 -7.29 9.30 2.65
N LEU A 258 -6.28 8.79 3.36
CA LEU A 258 -4.95 9.39 3.46
C LEU A 258 -3.92 8.49 2.77
N ALA A 259 -3.35 9.02 1.71
CA ALA A 259 -2.23 8.47 0.96
C ALA A 259 -0.91 9.10 1.42
N ILE A 260 0.06 8.28 1.80
CA ILE A 260 1.40 8.72 2.21
C ILE A 260 2.44 8.03 1.34
N LEU A 261 3.24 8.82 0.62
CA LEU A 261 4.36 8.34 -0.20
C LEU A 261 5.67 8.87 0.40
N LEU A 262 6.50 7.95 0.86
CA LEU A 262 7.86 8.24 1.35
C LEU A 262 8.84 8.03 0.20
N ILE A 263 9.70 9.01 -0.08
CA ILE A 263 10.71 8.90 -1.14
C ILE A 263 12.06 9.28 -0.55
N SER A 264 13.03 8.37 -0.60
CA SER A 264 14.40 8.61 -0.12
C SER A 264 15.38 7.60 -0.73
N ASP A 265 16.62 8.02 -0.99
CA ASP A 265 17.73 7.12 -1.29
C ASP A 265 18.51 6.67 -0.05
N GLU A 266 18.10 7.11 1.14
CA GLU A 266 18.57 6.65 2.44
C GLU A 266 17.46 6.00 3.29
N ASP A 267 17.85 5.38 4.42
CA ASP A 267 16.89 4.90 5.42
C ASP A 267 16.47 6.01 6.39
N ASP A 268 15.48 5.74 7.24
CA ASP A 268 15.02 6.68 8.24
C ASP A 268 16.08 6.95 9.34
N CYS A 269 16.46 8.22 9.50
CA CYS A 269 17.31 8.74 10.57
C CYS A 269 16.55 9.59 11.61
N SER A 270 15.24 9.36 11.78
CA SER A 270 14.40 10.11 12.71
C SER A 270 14.85 9.98 14.17
N ALA A 271 15.74 10.87 14.60
CA ALA A 271 16.45 10.78 15.86
C ALA A 271 15.57 11.15 17.05
N SER A 272 15.54 10.29 18.07
CA SER A 272 14.98 10.61 19.38
C SER A 272 15.98 11.31 20.29
N ASP A 273 17.28 11.12 20.02
CA ASP A 273 18.38 11.81 20.69
C ASP A 273 19.25 12.49 19.64
N THR A 274 19.32 13.83 19.69
CA THR A 274 20.06 14.61 18.68
C THR A 274 21.57 14.50 18.83
N GLU A 275 22.10 13.94 19.93
CA GLU A 275 23.53 13.59 20.01
C GLU A 275 23.95 12.66 18.86
N LEU A 276 23.03 11.90 18.24
CA LEU A 276 23.28 11.15 17.01
C LEU A 276 23.91 12.01 15.90
N PHE A 277 23.57 13.30 15.86
CA PHE A 277 24.06 14.27 14.88
C PHE A 277 25.34 14.99 15.31
N ASN A 278 25.97 14.59 16.41
CA ASN A 278 27.20 15.20 16.86
C ASN A 278 28.33 14.99 15.83
N PRO A 279 28.89 16.07 15.23
CA PRO A 279 29.93 15.94 14.21
C PRO A 279 31.28 15.55 14.83
N ASP A 280 31.44 15.68 16.15
CA ASP A 280 32.63 15.25 16.86
C ASP A 280 32.59 13.73 17.03
N GLY A 281 33.21 13.03 16.08
CA GLY A 281 33.26 11.57 16.09
C GLY A 281 34.44 11.04 15.30
N ALA A 282 35.38 10.41 16.00
CA ALA A 282 36.38 9.55 15.36
C ALA A 282 35.78 8.16 15.12
N VAL A 283 36.37 7.40 14.20
CA VAL A 283 35.91 6.03 13.89
C VAL A 283 35.80 5.14 15.13
N ASP A 284 36.62 5.33 16.17
CA ASP A 284 36.60 4.55 17.42
C ASP A 284 35.84 5.22 18.59
N SER A 285 35.17 6.34 18.34
CA SER A 285 34.34 7.02 19.34
C SER A 285 33.02 6.27 19.59
N GLU A 286 32.25 6.66 20.61
CA GLU A 286 30.96 6.03 20.91
C GLU A 286 30.02 6.02 19.70
N LEU A 287 29.88 7.16 19.01
CA LEU A 287 29.00 7.32 17.85
C LEU A 287 29.67 7.06 16.49
N GLY A 288 30.99 6.86 16.44
CA GLY A 288 31.73 6.69 15.18
C GLY A 288 31.86 7.96 14.38
N SER A 289 32.13 7.89 13.07
CA SER A 289 32.08 9.06 12.19
C SER A 289 30.63 9.45 11.87
N LEU A 290 30.37 10.73 11.63
CA LEU A 290 29.06 11.20 11.21
C LEU A 290 28.83 10.81 9.74
N SER A 291 28.00 9.79 9.52
CA SER A 291 27.64 9.26 8.20
C SER A 291 26.26 8.61 8.25
N ALA A 292 25.66 8.32 7.09
CA ALA A 292 24.39 7.58 7.00
C ALA A 292 24.44 6.22 7.72
N PHE A 293 25.62 5.58 7.79
CA PHE A 293 25.81 4.34 8.55
C PHE A 293 25.45 4.50 10.04
N ARG A 294 25.68 5.68 10.63
CA ARG A 294 25.36 5.95 12.03
C ARG A 294 23.85 5.80 12.30
N CYS A 295 23.01 6.28 11.40
CA CYS A 295 21.55 6.09 11.50
C CYS A 295 21.17 4.60 11.50
N THR A 296 21.87 3.79 10.70
CA THR A 296 21.69 2.33 10.67
C THR A 296 22.19 1.68 11.97
N GLU A 297 23.39 1.99 12.44
CA GLU A 297 24.02 1.42 13.64
C GLU A 297 23.11 1.56 14.88
N PHE A 298 22.52 2.74 15.05
CA PHE A 298 21.67 3.10 16.19
C PHE A 298 20.17 2.93 15.94
N GLY A 299 19.76 2.58 14.71
CA GLY A 299 18.35 2.42 14.31
C GLY A 299 17.94 0.99 13.96
N VAL A 300 18.92 0.13 13.67
CA VAL A 300 18.76 -1.25 13.17
C VAL A 300 19.56 -2.23 14.02
N VAL A 301 18.98 -3.41 14.23
CA VAL A 301 19.62 -4.56 14.86
C VAL A 301 19.64 -5.73 13.88
N CYS A 302 20.78 -6.41 13.80
CA CYS A 302 21.01 -7.61 12.99
C CYS A 302 21.47 -8.77 13.89
N ASP A 303 21.64 -9.97 13.33
CA ASP A 303 22.17 -11.13 14.08
C ASP A 303 23.61 -10.91 14.54
N GLU A 304 24.43 -10.28 13.70
CA GLU A 304 25.80 -9.91 14.00
C GLU A 304 25.86 -8.55 14.73
N PRO A 305 26.77 -8.39 15.71
CA PRO A 305 27.00 -7.10 16.34
C PRO A 305 27.73 -6.15 15.38
N TRP A 306 27.35 -4.87 15.36
CA TRP A 306 28.04 -3.83 14.60
C TRP A 306 29.53 -3.77 14.98
N VAL A 307 30.41 -3.79 13.98
CA VAL A 307 31.86 -3.75 14.16
C VAL A 307 32.42 -2.42 13.65
N ARG A 308 33.01 -1.66 14.57
CA ARG A 308 33.71 -0.42 14.27
C ARG A 308 34.88 -0.19 15.27
N PRO A 309 36.09 0.18 14.81
CA PRO A 309 36.52 0.25 13.42
C PRO A 309 36.46 -1.11 12.71
N MET A 310 36.16 -1.10 11.42
CA MET A 310 36.16 -2.31 10.60
C MET A 310 37.56 -2.94 10.57
N ILE A 311 37.60 -4.27 10.69
CA ILE A 311 38.83 -5.08 10.62
C ILE A 311 38.95 -5.85 9.31
N GLU A 312 37.87 -5.88 8.52
CA GLU A 312 37.76 -6.51 7.22
C GLU A 312 37.19 -5.46 6.25
N ASP A 313 37.60 -5.52 4.98
CA ASP A 313 37.16 -4.57 3.95
C ASP A 313 35.64 -4.62 3.70
N ASN A 314 34.99 -5.72 4.11
CA ASN A 314 33.59 -6.01 3.88
C ASN A 314 32.99 -6.85 5.02
N LEU A 315 31.85 -6.43 5.55
CA LEU A 315 31.08 -7.13 6.56
C LEU A 315 29.63 -7.28 6.10
N ILE A 316 29.06 -8.46 6.31
CA ILE A 316 27.68 -8.78 5.96
C ILE A 316 26.90 -9.06 7.24
N TYR A 317 25.77 -8.38 7.39
CA TYR A 317 24.85 -8.49 8.51
C TYR A 317 23.54 -9.09 8.03
N HIS A 318 22.96 -10.01 8.80
CA HIS A 318 21.75 -10.75 8.42
C HIS A 318 20.60 -10.50 9.38
N ASN A 319 19.38 -10.80 8.91
CA ASN A 319 18.13 -10.66 9.67
C ASN A 319 17.96 -9.27 10.30
N CYS A 320 18.44 -8.25 9.58
CA CYS A 320 18.40 -6.86 9.99
C CYS A 320 16.97 -6.34 10.05
N ARG A 321 16.63 -5.69 11.16
CA ARG A 321 15.29 -5.14 11.45
C ARG A 321 15.38 -3.88 12.30
N PRO A 322 14.35 -3.03 12.33
CA PRO A 322 14.34 -1.86 13.22
C PRO A 322 14.55 -2.27 14.68
N ARG A 323 15.26 -1.43 15.44
CA ARG A 323 15.34 -1.59 16.89
C ARG A 323 13.97 -1.38 17.53
N GLU A 324 13.70 -2.19 18.55
CA GLU A 324 12.43 -2.19 19.27
C GLU A 324 12.36 -1.05 20.28
N ALA A 325 11.13 -0.68 20.67
CA ALA A 325 10.92 0.29 21.73
C ALA A 325 11.60 -0.16 23.04
N GLY A 326 12.41 0.72 23.62
CA GLY A 326 13.12 0.47 24.89
C GLY A 326 14.46 -0.25 24.75
N ASP A 327 14.93 -0.50 23.53
CA ASP A 327 16.33 -0.88 23.29
C ASP A 327 17.27 0.25 23.79
N PRO A 328 18.19 -0.01 24.74
CA PRO A 328 19.08 1.01 25.30
C PRO A 328 20.07 1.60 24.29
N ASP A 329 20.31 0.91 23.17
CA ASP A 329 21.21 1.35 22.11
C ASP A 329 20.47 2.12 21.00
N SER A 330 19.14 2.30 21.10
CA SER A 330 18.36 3.03 20.10
C SER A 330 18.48 4.54 20.32
N LEU A 331 18.98 5.25 19.31
CA LEU A 331 18.97 6.72 19.27
C LEU A 331 17.90 7.29 18.33
N LEU A 332 17.14 6.42 17.67
CA LEU A 332 16.02 6.77 16.80
C LEU A 332 14.70 6.48 17.52
N TYR A 333 13.65 7.22 17.13
CA TYR A 333 12.30 6.93 17.62
C TYR A 333 11.86 5.51 17.20
N PRO A 334 11.11 4.80 18.07
CA PRO A 334 10.59 3.49 17.76
C PRO A 334 9.45 3.55 16.74
N MET A 335 9.26 2.46 16.00
CA MET A 335 8.30 2.38 14.89
C MET A 335 6.84 2.59 15.34
N ASP A 336 6.49 2.15 16.53
CA ASP A 336 5.14 2.26 17.11
C ASP A 336 4.70 3.73 17.27
N ARG A 337 5.63 4.67 17.46
CA ARG A 337 5.37 6.11 17.45
C ARG A 337 4.61 6.54 16.19
N TYR A 338 5.04 6.02 15.03
CA TYR A 338 4.52 6.43 13.73
C TYR A 338 3.21 5.73 13.41
N THR A 339 3.12 4.43 13.67
CA THR A 339 1.89 3.69 13.42
C THR A 339 0.77 4.09 14.39
N ALA A 340 1.08 4.34 15.66
CA ALA A 340 0.10 4.89 16.61
C ALA A 340 -0.34 6.31 16.25
N ALA A 341 0.56 7.14 15.69
CA ALA A 341 0.18 8.47 15.21
C ALA A 341 -0.81 8.37 14.04
N LEU A 342 -0.55 7.50 13.05
CA LEU A 342 -1.44 7.32 11.91
C LEU A 342 -2.79 6.70 12.31
N ASP A 343 -2.80 5.70 13.20
CA ASP A 343 -4.02 5.10 13.76
C ASP A 343 -4.89 6.13 14.50
N GLY A 344 -4.24 7.12 15.14
CA GLY A 344 -4.93 8.24 15.77
C GLY A 344 -5.52 9.28 14.80
N ILE A 345 -5.07 9.31 13.55
CA ILE A 345 -5.55 10.25 12.52
C ILE A 345 -6.65 9.60 11.67
N LYS A 346 -6.43 8.35 11.23
CA LYS A 346 -7.33 7.60 10.34
C LYS A 346 -7.41 6.14 10.76
N PRO A 347 -8.57 5.49 10.59
CA PRO A 347 -8.63 4.03 10.68
C PRO A 347 -7.78 3.39 9.57
N TRP A 348 -7.26 2.18 9.84
CA TRP A 348 -6.33 1.47 8.95
C TRP A 348 -6.84 1.24 7.52
N ASP A 349 -8.15 1.10 7.35
CA ASP A 349 -8.80 0.93 6.03
C ASP A 349 -8.91 2.23 5.22
N ARG A 350 -8.46 3.35 5.78
CA ARG A 350 -8.36 4.68 5.14
C ARG A 350 -6.91 5.14 4.96
N LEU A 351 -5.94 4.29 5.29
CA LEU A 351 -4.52 4.58 5.17
C LEU A 351 -3.93 3.81 3.97
N ILE A 352 -3.23 4.54 3.09
CA ILE A 352 -2.46 3.98 1.98
C ILE A 352 -1.03 4.47 2.12
N VAL A 353 -0.14 3.62 2.64
CA VAL A 353 1.25 4.00 2.95
C VAL A 353 2.21 3.24 2.04
N THR A 354 3.13 3.94 1.38
CA THR A 354 4.06 3.31 0.44
C THR A 354 5.42 4.02 0.46
N GLY A 355 6.46 3.35 -0.04
CA GLY A 355 7.81 3.86 -0.08
C GLY A 355 8.49 3.65 -1.43
N LEU A 356 9.25 4.65 -1.87
CA LEU A 356 10.25 4.55 -2.92
C LEU A 356 11.62 4.74 -2.28
N ALA A 357 12.25 3.63 -1.91
CA ALA A 357 13.57 3.58 -1.29
C ALA A 357 14.19 2.19 -1.55
N SER A 358 15.49 2.01 -1.31
CA SER A 358 16.16 0.77 -1.72
C SER A 358 15.84 -0.40 -0.78
N PRO A 359 15.09 -1.43 -1.21
CA PRO A 359 14.69 -2.53 -0.36
C PRO A 359 15.84 -3.44 0.04
N THR A 360 15.66 -4.12 1.16
CA THR A 360 16.54 -5.19 1.66
C THR A 360 15.77 -6.49 1.86
N ASP A 361 16.45 -7.62 1.67
CA ASP A 361 15.95 -8.96 2.02
C ASP A 361 16.21 -9.32 3.51
N GLY A 362 16.61 -8.34 4.31
CA GLY A 362 17.10 -8.52 5.67
C GLY A 362 18.62 -8.59 5.76
N THR A 363 19.35 -8.45 4.64
CA THR A 363 20.80 -8.39 4.60
C THR A 363 21.29 -6.94 4.41
N ILE A 364 22.34 -6.57 5.14
CA ILE A 364 23.06 -5.29 4.97
C ILE A 364 24.54 -5.60 4.76
N GLU A 365 25.12 -5.04 3.70
CA GLU A 365 26.56 -5.10 3.44
C GLU A 365 27.19 -3.76 3.80
N VAL A 366 28.27 -3.79 4.59
CA VAL A 366 29.02 -2.63 5.04
C VAL A 366 30.45 -2.77 4.56
N VAL A 367 30.96 -1.74 3.90
CA VAL A 367 32.32 -1.70 3.34
C VAL A 367 33.16 -0.65 4.03
N GLU A 368 34.47 -0.85 4.04
CA GLU A 368 35.39 0.17 4.53
C GLU A 368 35.46 1.35 3.55
N ALA A 369 35.29 2.57 4.06
CA ALA A 369 35.55 3.78 3.30
C ALA A 369 37.03 3.82 2.88
N PHE A 370 37.34 4.49 1.77
CA PHE A 370 38.68 4.56 1.17
C PHE A 370 39.78 5.20 2.06
N SER A 371 39.48 5.50 3.33
CA SER A 371 40.36 6.15 4.31
C SER A 371 41.38 5.20 4.95
N GLY A 372 41.20 3.87 4.87
CA GLY A 372 42.15 2.88 5.41
C GLY A 372 42.27 2.88 6.94
N ILE A 373 41.26 3.44 7.62
CA ILE A 373 41.17 3.56 9.08
C ILE A 373 39.99 2.76 9.67
N GLY A 374 39.38 1.88 8.89
CA GLY A 374 38.26 1.03 9.32
C GLY A 374 36.92 1.76 9.38
N GLU A 375 36.70 2.78 8.56
CA GLU A 375 35.49 3.62 8.61
C GLU A 375 34.32 2.93 7.88
N PRO A 376 33.21 2.56 8.57
CA PRO A 376 32.12 1.85 7.94
C PRO A 376 31.27 2.75 7.04
N THR A 377 30.95 2.25 5.86
CA THR A 377 30.00 2.85 4.92
C THR A 377 29.02 1.78 4.45
N LEU A 378 27.73 2.12 4.36
CA LEU A 378 26.74 1.23 3.76
C LEU A 378 27.10 0.99 2.31
N LYS A 379 27.14 -0.27 1.88
CA LYS A 379 27.23 -0.58 0.47
C LYS A 379 25.85 -0.33 -0.16
N PRO A 380 25.75 0.55 -1.17
CA PRO A 380 24.50 0.73 -1.89
C PRO A 380 24.09 -0.61 -2.52
N LEU A 381 22.83 -1.00 -2.32
CA LEU A 381 22.26 -2.15 -3.04
C LEU A 381 22.03 -1.80 -4.51
N ASP A 382 21.77 -0.52 -4.77
CA ASP A 382 21.32 0.03 -6.04
C ASP A 382 21.74 1.52 -6.15
N ARG A 383 20.78 2.45 -6.31
CA ARG A 383 21.03 3.90 -6.30
C ARG A 383 20.90 4.54 -4.91
N GLY A 384 20.57 3.76 -3.89
CA GLY A 384 20.47 4.21 -2.51
C GLY A 384 20.94 3.15 -1.51
N ASN A 385 20.99 3.57 -0.25
CA ASN A 385 21.34 2.74 0.90
C ASN A 385 20.18 1.81 1.30
N PRO A 386 20.46 0.67 1.97
CA PRO A 386 19.41 -0.25 2.43
C PRO A 386 18.41 0.43 3.37
N ALA A 387 17.13 0.45 3.01
CA ALA A 387 16.08 1.19 3.70
C ALA A 387 15.25 0.30 4.66
N VAL A 388 15.92 -0.28 5.66
CA VAL A 388 15.37 -1.30 6.58
C VAL A 388 14.16 -0.78 7.35
N ARG A 389 14.27 0.43 7.92
CA ARG A 389 13.23 1.04 8.76
C ARG A 389 12.04 1.50 7.93
N LEU A 390 12.30 2.14 6.79
CA LEU A 390 11.26 2.55 5.85
C LEU A 390 10.49 1.32 5.31
N GLN A 391 11.20 0.26 4.94
CA GLN A 391 10.57 -0.97 4.47
C GLN A 391 9.71 -1.61 5.55
N ALA A 392 10.24 -1.75 6.77
CA ALA A 392 9.50 -2.31 7.89
C ALA A 392 8.27 -1.48 8.25
N PHE A 393 8.33 -0.14 8.13
CA PHE A 393 7.20 0.75 8.32
C PHE A 393 6.07 0.48 7.33
N VAL A 394 6.40 0.53 6.03
CA VAL A 394 5.43 0.33 4.95
C VAL A 394 4.78 -1.03 5.04
N GLN A 395 5.55 -2.07 5.37
CA GLN A 395 5.03 -3.44 5.52
C GLN A 395 3.95 -3.59 6.60
N GLN A 396 3.90 -2.72 7.62
CA GLN A 396 2.84 -2.77 8.64
C GLN A 396 1.45 -2.51 8.06
N PHE A 397 1.35 -1.72 6.98
CA PHE A 397 0.10 -1.38 6.30
C PHE A 397 -0.25 -2.36 5.18
N HIS A 398 0.61 -3.34 4.93
CA HIS A 398 0.50 -4.32 3.85
C HIS A 398 0.78 -5.76 4.33
N PRO A 399 0.00 -6.30 5.29
CA PRO A 399 0.28 -7.59 5.91
C PRO A 399 0.09 -8.82 5.00
N LEU A 400 -0.27 -8.64 3.72
CA LEU A 400 -0.29 -9.72 2.72
C LEU A 400 0.65 -9.36 1.57
N PRO A 401 1.66 -10.20 1.26
CA PRO A 401 2.41 -10.04 0.04
C PRO A 401 1.48 -10.36 -1.13
N VAL A 402 0.99 -9.33 -1.81
CA VAL A 402 0.44 -9.52 -3.15
C VAL A 402 1.65 -9.78 -4.03
N ALA A 403 1.76 -11.01 -4.54
CA ALA A 403 2.86 -11.39 -5.42
C ALA A 403 2.82 -10.52 -6.69
N GLY A 404 3.69 -9.51 -6.77
CA GLY A 404 3.77 -8.58 -7.91
C GLY A 404 3.41 -7.12 -7.60
N GLU A 405 2.80 -6.82 -6.44
CA GLU A 405 2.61 -5.45 -5.95
C GLU A 405 3.46 -5.28 -4.69
N TRP A 406 4.71 -4.86 -4.87
CA TRP A 406 5.49 -4.45 -3.72
C TRP A 406 5.21 -2.96 -3.45
N PRO A 407 4.67 -2.59 -2.27
CA PRO A 407 4.46 -1.19 -1.89
C PRO A 407 5.79 -0.47 -1.56
N PHE A 408 6.91 -1.13 -1.85
CA PHE A 408 8.27 -0.71 -1.63
C PHE A 408 9.07 -1.11 -2.87
N ASN A 409 9.42 -0.15 -3.72
CA ASN A 409 10.06 -0.42 -5.01
C ASN A 409 11.53 0.02 -5.02
N SER A 410 12.40 -0.68 -5.76
CA SER A 410 13.85 -0.43 -5.76
C SER A 410 14.21 0.70 -6.71
N THR A 411 15.06 1.61 -6.26
CA THR A 411 15.56 2.71 -7.10
C THR A 411 16.35 2.27 -8.35
N ALA A 412 16.65 0.98 -8.61
CA ALA A 412 17.48 0.59 -9.75
C ALA A 412 17.04 -0.59 -10.64
N ASN A 413 15.91 -1.26 -10.42
CA ASN A 413 15.43 -2.25 -11.38
C ASN A 413 14.20 -1.76 -12.13
N TYR A 414 14.36 -1.64 -13.45
CA TYR A 414 13.42 -1.12 -14.44
C TYR A 414 13.43 0.40 -14.62
N THR A 415 13.08 0.84 -15.84
CA THR A 415 12.79 2.25 -16.09
C THR A 415 11.71 2.65 -15.10
N TYR A 416 12.08 3.52 -14.15
CA TYR A 416 11.27 4.18 -13.13
C TYR A 416 9.77 4.43 -13.48
N PHE A 417 9.44 4.47 -14.77
CA PHE A 417 8.09 4.39 -15.31
C PHE A 417 7.26 3.26 -14.72
N GLN A 418 7.82 2.07 -14.52
CA GLN A 418 7.07 0.92 -14.05
C GLN A 418 6.80 0.95 -12.54
N GLU A 419 7.67 1.55 -11.74
CA GLU A 419 7.53 1.58 -10.28
C GLU A 419 6.61 2.70 -9.80
N LEU A 420 6.76 3.91 -10.36
CA LEU A 420 5.85 5.03 -10.08
C LEU A 420 4.49 4.82 -10.74
N SER A 421 4.42 4.10 -11.86
CA SER A 421 3.14 3.61 -12.36
C SER A 421 2.57 2.51 -11.49
N ALA A 422 3.33 1.52 -11.00
CA ALA A 422 2.84 0.54 -10.04
C ALA A 422 2.36 1.18 -8.74
N LEU A 423 2.98 2.28 -8.30
CA LEU A 423 2.51 3.12 -7.21
C LEU A 423 1.20 3.82 -7.58
N ALA A 424 1.14 4.56 -8.70
CA ALA A 424 -0.09 5.20 -9.16
C ALA A 424 -1.23 4.20 -9.40
N TYR A 425 -0.93 3.02 -9.93
CA TYR A 425 -1.84 1.90 -10.13
C TYR A 425 -2.23 1.28 -8.79
N GLY A 426 -1.33 1.08 -7.84
CA GLY A 426 -1.64 0.59 -6.49
C GLY A 426 -2.50 1.58 -5.69
N TYR A 427 -2.24 2.88 -5.85
CA TYR A 427 -3.08 3.96 -5.31
C TYR A 427 -4.46 3.97 -5.95
N VAL A 428 -4.53 3.93 -7.28
CA VAL A 428 -5.78 3.86 -8.04
C VAL A 428 -6.51 2.55 -7.79
N ALA A 429 -5.80 1.45 -7.48
CA ALA A 429 -6.37 0.13 -7.20
C ALA A 429 -7.04 0.15 -5.85
N ARG A 430 -6.29 0.55 -4.81
CA ARG A 430 -6.81 0.64 -3.46
C ARG A 430 -7.89 1.70 -3.36
N PHE A 431 -7.71 2.83 -4.03
CA PHE A 431 -8.73 3.86 -4.09
C PHE A 431 -9.95 3.36 -4.87
N ALA A 432 -9.82 2.79 -6.07
CA ALA A 432 -10.95 2.22 -6.81
C ALA A 432 -11.66 1.10 -6.04
N ASP A 433 -10.94 0.21 -5.37
CA ASP A 433 -11.49 -0.87 -4.55
C ASP A 433 -12.18 -0.33 -3.28
N ALA A 434 -11.62 0.71 -2.63
CA ALA A 434 -12.26 1.41 -1.51
C ALA A 434 -13.47 2.25 -1.96
N MET A 435 -13.47 2.71 -3.21
CA MET A 435 -14.46 3.59 -3.81
C MET A 435 -15.60 2.90 -4.52
N SER A 436 -15.46 1.61 -4.79
CA SER A 436 -16.36 0.93 -5.70
C SER A 436 -16.98 -0.29 -5.06
N GLN A 437 -18.13 -0.61 -5.60
CA GLN A 437 -18.79 -1.90 -5.49
C GLN A 437 -17.98 -3.00 -6.21
N GLN A 438 -16.66 -2.88 -6.32
CA GLN A 438 -15.83 -3.76 -7.13
C GLN A 438 -14.46 -3.94 -6.50
N THR A 439 -13.84 -5.10 -6.70
CA THR A 439 -12.45 -5.33 -6.31
C THR A 439 -11.76 -6.31 -7.25
N CYS A 440 -10.46 -6.13 -7.45
CA CYS A 440 -9.66 -7.09 -8.19
C CYS A 440 -9.60 -8.44 -7.44
N VAL A 441 -9.76 -9.53 -8.19
CA VAL A 441 -9.55 -10.87 -7.68
C VAL A 441 -8.13 -11.28 -7.99
N ASN A 442 -7.27 -11.19 -6.97
CA ASN A 442 -5.83 -11.45 -7.10
C ASN A 442 -5.50 -12.96 -7.12
N GLN A 443 -6.49 -13.81 -7.43
CA GLN A 443 -6.39 -15.26 -7.41
C GLN A 443 -7.28 -15.88 -8.48
N ALA A 444 -6.85 -17.05 -8.93
CA ALA A 444 -7.57 -17.90 -9.85
C ALA A 444 -8.94 -18.33 -9.29
N VAL A 445 -10.02 -17.87 -9.95
CA VAL A 445 -11.41 -18.18 -9.59
C VAL A 445 -11.83 -19.48 -10.25
N PHE A 446 -12.16 -20.49 -9.43
CA PHE A 446 -12.70 -21.75 -9.92
C PHE A 446 -13.97 -21.54 -10.75
N GLY A 447 -14.05 -22.20 -11.91
CA GLY A 447 -15.22 -22.16 -12.80
C GLY A 447 -15.28 -20.93 -13.73
N CYS A 448 -14.30 -20.02 -13.70
CA CYS A 448 -14.19 -18.93 -14.67
C CYS A 448 -12.75 -18.79 -15.20
N PRO A 449 -12.24 -19.79 -15.95
CA PRO A 449 -10.85 -19.89 -16.40
C PRO A 449 -10.33 -18.74 -17.28
N ASP A 450 -11.18 -18.10 -18.10
CA ASP A 450 -10.79 -16.96 -18.94
C ASP A 450 -11.89 -15.89 -18.94
N PRO A 451 -11.90 -15.01 -17.92
CA PRO A 451 -12.92 -13.98 -17.77
C PRO A 451 -13.01 -13.04 -18.99
N SER A 452 -11.87 -12.78 -19.65
CA SER A 452 -11.82 -11.95 -20.86
C SER A 452 -12.56 -12.60 -22.01
N PHE A 453 -12.24 -13.86 -22.31
CA PHE A 453 -12.83 -14.58 -23.41
C PHE A 453 -14.29 -14.92 -23.19
N ALA A 454 -14.68 -15.26 -21.96
CA ALA A 454 -16.07 -15.48 -21.58
C ALA A 454 -16.92 -14.21 -21.75
N ALA A 455 -16.34 -13.03 -21.50
CA ALA A 455 -16.98 -11.74 -21.75
C ALA A 455 -16.96 -11.30 -23.23
N GLY A 456 -16.44 -12.14 -24.14
CA GLY A 456 -16.34 -11.86 -25.57
C GLY A 456 -15.12 -11.02 -25.98
N GLY A 457 -14.18 -10.82 -25.06
CA GLY A 457 -12.90 -10.17 -25.30
C GLY A 457 -11.85 -11.10 -25.93
N GLU A 458 -10.60 -10.63 -25.98
CA GLU A 458 -9.48 -11.45 -26.44
C GLU A 458 -9.15 -12.53 -25.41
N LYS A 459 -8.77 -13.71 -25.90
CA LYS A 459 -8.45 -14.86 -25.07
C LYS A 459 -7.11 -14.67 -24.36
N THR A 460 -7.10 -14.80 -23.04
CA THR A 460 -5.90 -14.59 -22.22
C THR A 460 -5.29 -15.90 -21.74
N THR A 461 -5.98 -17.02 -21.96
CA THR A 461 -5.52 -18.38 -21.60
C THR A 461 -5.25 -19.26 -22.82
N PRO A 462 -4.39 -20.29 -22.67
CA PRO A 462 -4.18 -21.29 -23.72
C PRO A 462 -5.29 -22.36 -23.78
N LEU A 463 -6.31 -22.31 -22.90
CA LEU A 463 -7.36 -23.33 -22.76
C LEU A 463 -8.21 -23.49 -24.02
N PRO A 464 -8.88 -24.63 -24.28
CA PRO A 464 -9.83 -24.75 -25.39
C PRO A 464 -10.98 -23.73 -25.34
N ASP A 465 -11.53 -23.32 -26.48
CA ASP A 465 -12.56 -22.27 -26.56
C ASP A 465 -13.84 -22.61 -25.78
N ASP A 466 -14.22 -23.88 -25.77
CA ASP A 466 -15.38 -24.39 -25.04
C ASP A 466 -15.20 -24.31 -23.53
N LEU A 467 -13.96 -24.28 -23.04
CA LEU A 467 -13.62 -24.17 -21.63
C LEU A 467 -13.33 -22.73 -21.23
N ALA A 468 -12.58 -21.99 -22.05
CA ALA A 468 -12.30 -20.57 -21.86
C ALA A 468 -13.57 -19.70 -21.95
N ARG A 469 -14.62 -20.13 -22.67
CA ARG A 469 -15.91 -19.41 -22.72
C ARG A 469 -16.81 -19.64 -21.51
N VAL A 470 -16.45 -20.57 -20.62
CA VAL A 470 -17.23 -20.83 -19.41
C VAL A 470 -16.80 -19.85 -18.33
N CYS A 471 -17.76 -19.09 -17.79
CA CYS A 471 -17.56 -18.30 -16.58
C CYS A 471 -18.75 -18.50 -15.64
N ALA A 472 -18.66 -19.57 -14.85
CA ALA A 472 -19.55 -19.92 -13.75
C ALA A 472 -18.74 -19.96 -12.44
N PRO A 473 -18.30 -18.80 -11.94
CA PRO A 473 -17.43 -18.72 -10.78
C PRO A 473 -18.07 -19.29 -9.51
N GLU A 474 -17.36 -20.16 -8.81
CA GLU A 474 -17.76 -20.65 -7.49
C GLU A 474 -17.39 -19.63 -6.39
N CYS A 475 -18.08 -18.49 -6.38
CA CYS A 475 -17.92 -17.47 -5.35
C CYS A 475 -19.19 -17.29 -4.51
N GLU A 476 -19.00 -17.01 -3.23
CA GLU A 476 -20.03 -16.50 -2.35
C GLU A 476 -19.81 -15.01 -2.16
N VAL A 477 -20.87 -14.23 -2.33
CA VAL A 477 -20.87 -12.78 -2.16
C VAL A 477 -22.01 -12.42 -1.22
N VAL A 478 -21.72 -11.59 -0.22
CA VAL A 478 -22.67 -11.22 0.83
C VAL A 478 -22.67 -9.72 1.07
N LEU A 479 -23.82 -9.21 1.50
CA LEU A 479 -23.96 -7.91 2.13
C LEU A 479 -23.78 -8.06 3.65
N THR A 480 -22.87 -7.28 4.23
CA THR A 480 -22.58 -7.17 5.66
C THR A 480 -22.86 -5.75 6.16
N ASP A 481 -23.19 -5.61 7.44
CA ASP A 481 -23.17 -4.33 8.15
C ASP A 481 -21.74 -4.05 8.66
N GLU A 482 -21.28 -2.80 8.57
CA GLU A 482 -19.89 -2.41 8.89
C GLU A 482 -19.42 -2.81 10.31
N ALA A 483 -20.35 -3.04 11.25
CA ALA A 483 -20.05 -3.38 12.64
C ALA A 483 -19.92 -4.90 12.92
N SER A 484 -20.08 -5.74 11.90
CA SER A 484 -20.32 -7.18 12.05
C SER A 484 -19.21 -8.01 11.42
N VAL A 485 -18.76 -9.05 12.13
CA VAL A 485 -17.86 -10.07 11.60
C VAL A 485 -18.61 -10.85 10.50
N PRO A 486 -18.01 -11.10 9.31
CA PRO A 486 -18.67 -11.87 8.25
C PRO A 486 -19.15 -13.23 8.78
N GLY A 487 -20.47 -13.45 8.76
CA GLY A 487 -21.09 -14.74 9.11
C GLY A 487 -22.20 -14.71 10.17
N GLU A 488 -22.37 -13.63 10.95
CA GLU A 488 -23.43 -13.57 11.98
C GLU A 488 -24.70 -12.82 11.53
N SER A 489 -24.60 -11.88 10.57
CA SER A 489 -25.74 -11.15 9.97
C SER A 489 -25.53 -10.82 8.48
N ALA A 490 -25.16 -11.80 7.66
CA ALA A 490 -24.84 -11.60 6.24
C ALA A 490 -26.01 -11.97 5.30
N THR A 491 -26.32 -11.13 4.31
CA THR A 491 -27.33 -11.41 3.28
C THR A 491 -26.65 -11.82 1.96
N ALA A 492 -26.90 -13.04 1.48
CA ALA A 492 -26.33 -13.52 0.21
C ALA A 492 -26.80 -12.66 -0.98
N ILE A 493 -25.85 -12.29 -1.84
CA ILE A 493 -26.09 -11.57 -3.08
C ILE A 493 -26.04 -12.57 -4.25
N PRO A 494 -27.09 -12.62 -5.10
CA PRO A 494 -27.10 -13.52 -6.24
C PRO A 494 -26.20 -13.03 -7.37
N MET A 495 -25.70 -13.94 -8.20
CA MET A 495 -25.03 -13.57 -9.44
C MET A 495 -26.03 -12.91 -10.42
N CYS A 496 -25.56 -11.97 -11.23
CA CYS A 496 -26.40 -11.28 -12.21
C CYS A 496 -26.90 -12.25 -13.30
N ASP A 497 -28.16 -12.07 -13.71
CA ASP A 497 -28.81 -12.91 -14.72
C ASP A 497 -28.09 -12.76 -16.09
N PRO A 498 -27.54 -13.83 -16.67
CA PRO A 498 -26.90 -13.79 -17.99
C PRO A 498 -27.82 -13.27 -19.11
N ALA A 499 -29.14 -13.37 -18.96
CA ALA A 499 -30.10 -12.86 -19.93
C ALA A 499 -30.26 -11.33 -19.89
N TYR A 500 -29.85 -10.68 -18.80
CA TYR A 500 -29.93 -9.24 -18.61
C TYR A 500 -28.54 -8.60 -18.75
N ALA A 501 -28.38 -7.68 -19.71
CA ALA A 501 -27.10 -7.04 -20.01
C ALA A 501 -25.94 -8.04 -20.19
N ALA A 502 -26.22 -9.22 -20.76
CA ALA A 502 -25.27 -10.33 -20.88
C ALA A 502 -24.63 -10.79 -19.56
N GLY A 503 -25.30 -10.57 -18.42
CA GLY A 503 -24.77 -10.86 -17.08
C GLY A 503 -23.86 -9.76 -16.52
N HIS A 504 -23.66 -8.66 -17.23
CA HIS A 504 -22.76 -7.55 -16.85
C HIS A 504 -23.49 -6.20 -16.85
N PRO A 505 -24.46 -6.00 -15.95
CA PRO A 505 -25.15 -4.72 -15.80
C PRO A 505 -24.21 -3.61 -15.32
N GLN A 506 -24.64 -2.35 -15.50
CA GLN A 506 -23.91 -1.20 -14.95
C GLN A 506 -23.93 -1.21 -13.42
N LEU A 507 -22.91 -0.61 -12.80
CA LEU A 507 -22.77 -0.46 -11.34
C LEU A 507 -24.05 0.03 -10.66
N ILE A 508 -24.64 1.12 -11.19
CA ILE A 508 -25.97 1.59 -10.80
C ILE A 508 -26.84 1.52 -12.05
N ASP A 509 -27.79 0.59 -12.05
CA ASP A 509 -28.71 0.36 -13.16
C ASP A 509 -30.17 0.44 -12.65
N PRO A 510 -30.86 1.58 -12.83
CA PRO A 510 -32.26 1.74 -12.41
C PRO A 510 -33.22 0.70 -13.00
N SER A 511 -32.83 0.03 -14.10
CA SER A 511 -33.62 -1.01 -14.77
C SER A 511 -33.25 -2.42 -14.34
N LEU A 512 -32.29 -2.59 -13.40
CA LEU A 512 -31.82 -3.89 -12.94
C LEU A 512 -33.00 -4.76 -12.43
N PRO A 513 -33.18 -5.99 -12.94
CA PRO A 513 -34.33 -6.84 -12.59
C PRO A 513 -34.38 -7.23 -11.11
N VAL A 514 -33.25 -7.18 -10.43
CA VAL A 514 -33.09 -7.40 -8.98
C VAL A 514 -32.57 -6.14 -8.28
N PRO A 515 -32.75 -5.99 -6.95
CA PRO A 515 -32.22 -4.84 -6.22
C PRO A 515 -30.68 -4.77 -6.20
N VAL A 516 -30.03 -5.93 -6.17
CA VAL A 516 -28.58 -6.11 -6.17
C VAL A 516 -28.23 -7.46 -6.79
N CYS A 517 -27.14 -7.52 -7.55
CA CYS A 517 -26.49 -8.75 -7.97
C CYS A 517 -24.98 -8.55 -8.09
N TRP A 518 -24.22 -9.63 -8.25
CA TRP A 518 -22.78 -9.56 -8.53
C TRP A 518 -22.41 -10.25 -9.86
N HIS A 519 -21.32 -9.82 -10.48
CA HIS A 519 -20.76 -10.48 -11.65
C HIS A 519 -19.24 -10.33 -11.69
N LEU A 520 -18.57 -11.19 -12.46
CA LEU A 520 -17.16 -11.02 -12.79
C LEU A 520 -17.02 -10.27 -14.11
N VAL A 521 -16.05 -9.38 -14.21
CA VAL A 521 -15.61 -8.79 -15.47
C VAL A 521 -14.12 -8.95 -15.63
N HIS A 522 -13.66 -8.91 -16.87
CA HIS A 522 -12.26 -8.72 -17.17
C HIS A 522 -11.91 -7.23 -17.11
N ASP A 523 -10.83 -6.89 -16.43
CA ASP A 523 -10.28 -5.54 -16.38
C ASP A 523 -8.76 -5.60 -16.53
N ASP A 524 -8.24 -4.93 -17.56
CA ASP A 524 -6.80 -4.79 -17.82
C ASP A 524 -6.06 -4.15 -16.65
N PHE A 525 -6.77 -3.36 -15.84
CA PHE A 525 -6.27 -2.85 -14.58
C PHE A 525 -5.86 -3.98 -13.61
N CYS A 526 -6.72 -4.99 -13.46
CA CYS A 526 -6.46 -6.14 -12.60
C CYS A 526 -5.43 -7.11 -13.24
N LEU A 527 -5.03 -6.89 -14.50
CA LEU A 527 -3.87 -7.55 -15.11
C LEU A 527 -2.56 -6.86 -14.72
N GLY A 528 -2.55 -5.53 -14.69
CA GLY A 528 -1.37 -4.70 -14.41
C GLY A 528 -0.84 -4.80 -12.97
N SER A 529 -1.71 -5.02 -11.99
CA SER A 529 -1.37 -5.27 -10.58
C SER A 529 -0.50 -6.52 -10.37
N MET A 530 -0.56 -7.51 -11.26
CA MET A 530 0.22 -8.74 -11.13
C MET A 530 1.38 -8.85 -12.15
N GLY A 531 1.51 -7.87 -13.05
CA GLY A 531 2.23 -8.01 -14.31
C GLY A 531 3.67 -7.48 -14.36
N ALA A 532 4.18 -6.80 -13.32
CA ALA A 532 5.46 -6.09 -13.46
C ALA A 532 6.72 -6.97 -13.32
N LEU A 533 6.65 -8.25 -12.94
CA LEU A 533 7.86 -9.06 -12.68
C LEU A 533 7.85 -10.52 -13.18
N ARG A 534 6.98 -10.91 -14.12
CA ARG A 534 6.99 -12.30 -14.63
C ARG A 534 7.44 -12.43 -16.09
N PRO A 535 8.39 -13.32 -16.42
CA PRO A 535 8.68 -13.66 -17.80
C PRO A 535 7.43 -14.28 -18.45
N LYS A 536 7.19 -13.95 -19.72
CA LYS A 536 6.04 -14.38 -20.55
C LYS A 536 5.85 -15.91 -20.69
N THR A 537 6.64 -16.73 -20.01
CA THR A 537 6.66 -18.19 -20.16
C THR A 537 5.96 -18.94 -19.03
N ASP A 538 5.67 -18.29 -17.90
CA ASP A 538 5.00 -18.92 -16.76
C ASP A 538 3.63 -18.26 -16.57
N ALA A 539 2.64 -18.71 -17.35
CA ALA A 539 1.27 -18.28 -17.22
C ALA A 539 0.73 -18.70 -15.84
N ALA A 540 0.75 -17.80 -14.86
CA ALA A 540 -0.15 -17.97 -13.72
C ALA A 540 -1.58 -17.86 -14.29
N PRO A 541 -2.43 -18.88 -14.12
CA PRO A 541 -3.79 -18.80 -14.62
C PRO A 541 -4.48 -17.64 -13.88
N LEU A 542 -5.28 -16.85 -14.63
CA LEU A 542 -6.33 -15.97 -14.09
C LEU A 542 -5.92 -14.62 -13.48
N SER A 543 -5.04 -13.87 -14.15
CA SER A 543 -4.90 -12.42 -13.90
C SER A 543 -6.01 -11.63 -14.61
N GLY A 544 -6.42 -10.46 -14.07
CA GLY A 544 -7.38 -9.56 -14.74
C GLY A 544 -8.86 -9.71 -14.37
N ALA A 545 -9.21 -10.54 -13.39
CA ALA A 545 -10.60 -10.69 -12.95
C ALA A 545 -10.98 -9.61 -11.93
N ARG A 546 -12.18 -9.05 -12.06
CA ARG A 546 -12.77 -8.10 -11.09
C ARG A 546 -14.18 -8.55 -10.71
N ILE A 547 -14.44 -8.67 -9.41
CA ILE A 547 -15.82 -8.83 -8.91
C ILE A 547 -16.48 -7.46 -8.90
N VAL A 548 -17.72 -7.40 -9.37
CA VAL A 548 -18.55 -6.19 -9.46
C VAL A 548 -19.90 -6.46 -8.81
N ILE A 549 -20.34 -5.57 -7.92
CA ILE A 549 -21.69 -5.50 -7.37
C ILE A 549 -22.47 -4.46 -8.16
N SER A 550 -23.59 -4.86 -8.74
CA SER A 550 -24.47 -3.98 -9.48
C SER A 550 -25.77 -3.80 -8.72
N LEU A 551 -26.17 -2.55 -8.53
CA LEU A 551 -27.33 -2.16 -7.74
C LEU A 551 -28.39 -1.49 -8.61
N ARG A 552 -29.66 -1.69 -8.24
CA ARG A 552 -30.75 -0.93 -8.87
C ARG A 552 -30.72 0.56 -8.49
N ASN A 553 -30.41 0.82 -7.23
CA ASN A 553 -30.33 2.16 -6.65
C ASN A 553 -29.04 2.26 -5.85
N ALA A 554 -28.57 3.49 -5.60
CA ALA A 554 -27.47 3.70 -4.67
C ALA A 554 -27.76 2.98 -3.33
N ALA A 555 -26.77 2.22 -2.85
CA ALA A 555 -26.90 1.52 -1.58
C ALA A 555 -26.90 2.53 -0.41
N ALA A 556 -27.53 2.11 0.69
CA ALA A 556 -27.55 2.91 1.91
C ALA A 556 -26.13 3.08 2.48
N ALA A 557 -25.84 4.23 3.08
CA ALA A 557 -24.57 4.49 3.74
C ALA A 557 -24.26 3.38 4.76
N GLY A 558 -23.03 2.85 4.73
CA GLY A 558 -22.55 1.80 5.65
C GLY A 558 -22.92 0.37 5.28
N ALA A 559 -23.47 0.13 4.08
CA ALA A 559 -23.58 -1.23 3.56
C ALA A 559 -22.17 -1.71 3.13
N ALA A 560 -21.77 -2.93 3.46
CA ALA A 560 -20.50 -3.51 3.02
C ALA A 560 -20.75 -4.78 2.22
N TRP A 561 -19.85 -5.10 1.30
CA TRP A 561 -19.91 -6.32 0.50
C TRP A 561 -18.65 -7.13 0.71
N ASP A 562 -18.80 -8.38 1.07
CA ASP A 562 -17.69 -9.32 1.22
C ASP A 562 -17.86 -10.47 0.22
N PHE A 563 -16.74 -11.01 -0.25
CA PHE A 563 -16.72 -12.17 -1.13
C PHE A 563 -15.71 -13.21 -0.67
N ARG A 564 -15.93 -14.45 -1.08
CA ARG A 564 -14.92 -15.50 -1.07
C ARG A 564 -15.14 -16.40 -2.27
N CYS A 565 -14.08 -16.70 -2.99
CA CYS A 565 -14.14 -17.64 -4.11
C CYS A 565 -13.46 -18.96 -3.71
N ARG A 566 -13.93 -20.05 -4.32
CA ARG A 566 -13.18 -21.30 -4.31
C ARG A 566 -11.89 -21.11 -5.11
N ARG A 567 -10.78 -21.52 -4.52
CA ARG A 567 -9.42 -21.30 -5.04
C ARG A 567 -8.99 -22.47 -5.94
N LEU A 568 -8.17 -22.13 -6.94
CA LEU A 568 -7.31 -23.04 -7.72
C LEU A 568 -5.90 -22.96 -7.10
N ALA A 569 -5.26 -24.09 -6.75
CA ALA A 569 -3.97 -24.09 -6.05
C ALA A 569 -2.80 -23.85 -7.04
N ALA A 570 -1.87 -22.93 -6.71
CA ALA A 570 -0.96 -22.38 -7.73
C ALA A 570 0.52 -22.82 -7.65
N ARG A 571 0.89 -23.88 -6.91
CA ARG A 571 2.28 -24.43 -6.93
C ARG A 571 2.36 -25.90 -6.54
N GLU A 572 2.94 -26.73 -7.42
CA GLU A 572 3.79 -27.89 -7.06
C GLU A 572 5.18 -27.76 -7.72
N SER A 573 6.18 -28.47 -7.19
CA SER A 573 7.60 -28.31 -7.57
C SER A 573 8.15 -29.43 -8.48
N THR A 574 7.33 -30.33 -9.01
CA THR A 574 7.71 -31.30 -10.05
C THR A 574 6.49 -31.82 -10.81
N CYS A 575 6.52 -31.69 -12.14
CA CYS A 575 5.55 -32.22 -13.10
C CYS A 575 6.36 -32.64 -14.34
N ASP A 576 5.76 -33.32 -15.33
CA ASP A 576 6.42 -33.39 -16.64
C ASP A 576 5.71 -32.63 -17.78
N ASP A 577 4.56 -31.96 -17.60
CA ASP A 577 4.08 -31.04 -18.66
C ASP A 577 3.67 -29.62 -18.25
N GLY A 578 3.52 -29.31 -16.97
CA GLY A 578 3.25 -27.93 -16.58
C GLY A 578 1.79 -27.50 -16.83
N VAL A 579 0.87 -28.44 -17.10
CA VAL A 579 -0.54 -28.21 -17.38
C VAL A 579 -1.47 -28.97 -16.42
N ASP A 580 -2.67 -28.42 -16.30
CA ASP A 580 -3.87 -28.92 -15.64
C ASP A 580 -4.80 -29.67 -16.64
N ASN A 581 -4.49 -30.92 -16.98
CA ASN A 581 -5.13 -31.65 -18.08
C ASN A 581 -6.52 -32.20 -17.71
N ASP A 582 -6.92 -32.17 -16.44
CA ASP A 582 -8.28 -32.44 -15.98
C ASP A 582 -9.07 -31.16 -15.55
N GLN A 583 -8.39 -30.01 -15.58
CA GLN A 583 -8.95 -28.64 -15.53
C GLN A 583 -9.41 -28.20 -14.13
N ASP A 584 -8.63 -28.53 -13.10
CA ASP A 584 -8.79 -28.29 -11.67
C ASP A 584 -7.93 -27.15 -11.06
N GLY A 585 -7.09 -26.51 -11.86
CA GLY A 585 -6.22 -25.38 -11.58
C GLY A 585 -4.76 -25.68 -11.25
N MET A 586 -4.32 -26.94 -11.32
CA MET A 586 -2.99 -27.41 -10.92
C MET A 586 -2.22 -28.10 -12.04
N ILE A 587 -1.04 -28.60 -11.75
CA ILE A 587 -0.25 -29.41 -12.65
C ILE A 587 0.16 -30.63 -11.83
N ASP A 588 -0.47 -31.78 -11.99
CA ASP A 588 -0.42 -32.92 -11.06
C ASP A 588 -0.38 -34.30 -11.74
N HIS A 589 -0.73 -35.40 -11.02
CA HIS A 589 -0.64 -36.77 -11.53
C HIS A 589 -1.91 -37.36 -12.20
N ASP A 590 -3.04 -36.67 -12.03
CA ASP A 590 -4.31 -36.97 -12.69
C ASP A 590 -4.36 -36.37 -14.11
N ASP A 591 -3.36 -35.54 -14.41
CA ASP A 591 -2.81 -35.35 -15.73
C ASP A 591 -2.39 -36.69 -16.40
N PRO A 592 -2.84 -36.96 -17.65
CA PRO A 592 -2.58 -38.23 -18.36
C PRO A 592 -1.11 -38.60 -18.59
N ASP A 593 -0.17 -37.68 -18.32
CA ASP A 593 1.26 -37.78 -18.53
C ASP A 593 2.06 -38.14 -17.27
N CYS A 594 1.36 -38.23 -16.14
CA CYS A 594 1.96 -38.46 -14.86
C CYS A 594 1.86 -39.94 -14.47
N GLY A 595 2.88 -40.68 -14.87
CA GLY A 595 2.91 -42.16 -14.87
C GLY A 595 2.84 -42.87 -13.52
#